data_AF-A0AAU2TIK4-F1
#
_entry.id   AF-A0AAU2TIK4-F1
#
_cell.length_a   1.000
_cell.length_b   1.000
_cell.length_c   1.000
_cell.angle_alpha   90.00
_cell.angle_beta   90.00
_cell.angle_gamma   90.00
#
_symmetry.space_group_name_H-M   'P 1'
#
loop_
_entity.id
_entity.type
_entity.pdbx_description
1 polymer ?
#
loop_
_entity_poly.entity_id
_entity_poly.type
_entity_poly.pdbx_seq_one_letter_code
_entity_poly.pdbx_strand_id
1 'polypeptide(L)'
;MAAAAPVRPTRPEAALAVIEQLAPRTVVWLNEAQHYLLTASDPGERPAAKLRSLLADTGRAPVLVLGTMWPEYWDTLTTAPDPGNVDPHAQARALLADHDLPVPPVFSLRSVEAVGKPVARAYRPGPGCGYA
;
A
#
# COMPACT_ATOMS: atom_id res chain seq x y z
N MET A 1 19.68 -2.33 -21.28
CA MET A 1 20.37 -2.78 -20.05
C MET A 1 20.20 -1.68 -19.01
N ALA A 2 19.21 -1.79 -18.12
CA ALA A 2 19.04 -0.84 -17.02
C ALA A 2 19.75 -1.39 -15.78
N ALA A 3 20.72 -0.63 -15.28
CA ALA A 3 21.51 -0.98 -14.12
C ALA A 3 20.68 -0.94 -12.84
N ALA A 4 20.78 -1.99 -12.04
CA ALA A 4 20.31 -2.02 -10.66
C ALA A 4 21.20 -1.09 -9.82
N ALA A 5 20.66 0.04 -9.39
CA ALA A 5 21.19 0.79 -8.26
C ALA A 5 20.38 0.41 -7.01
N PRO A 6 21.02 0.13 -5.86
CA PRO A 6 20.30 0.02 -4.61
C PRO A 6 19.74 1.42 -4.28
N VAL A 7 18.40 1.53 -4.23
CA VAL A 7 17.71 2.79 -3.94
C VAL A 7 18.01 3.19 -2.50
N ARG A 8 18.93 4.15 -2.32
CA ARG A 8 19.02 4.96 -1.10
C ARG A 8 17.67 5.62 -0.84
N PRO A 9 17.27 5.87 0.42
CA PRO A 9 15.96 6.46 0.74
C PRO A 9 15.91 7.89 0.20
N THR A 10 15.48 8.05 -1.04
CA THR A 10 15.00 9.31 -1.54
C THR A 10 13.83 9.70 -0.65
N ARG A 11 13.85 10.95 -0.16
CA ARG A 11 12.84 11.50 0.75
C ARG A 11 11.43 11.08 0.35
N PRO A 12 10.49 10.86 1.29
CA PRO A 12 9.12 10.43 0.99
C PRO A 12 8.51 11.16 -0.21
N GLU A 13 8.75 12.46 -0.32
CA GLU A 13 8.29 13.33 -1.41
C GLU A 13 8.83 12.92 -2.79
N ALA A 14 10.09 12.50 -2.89
CA ALA A 14 10.69 12.06 -4.14
C ALA A 14 10.17 10.69 -4.58
N ALA A 15 9.90 9.77 -3.64
CA ALA A 15 9.21 8.52 -3.94
C ALA A 15 7.77 8.78 -4.43
N LEU A 16 7.08 9.75 -3.82
CA LEU A 16 5.72 10.14 -4.18
C LEU A 16 5.62 10.86 -5.53
N ALA A 17 6.68 11.54 -5.98
CA ALA A 17 6.70 12.16 -7.31
C ALA A 17 6.65 11.13 -8.44
N VAL A 18 7.16 9.91 -8.20
CA VAL A 18 7.15 8.81 -9.18
C VAL A 18 5.76 8.20 -9.34
N ILE A 19 4.89 8.29 -8.31
CA ILE A 19 3.52 7.74 -8.30
C ILE A 19 2.66 8.28 -9.45
N GLU A 20 2.84 9.56 -9.81
CA GLU A 20 2.06 10.20 -10.87
C GLU A 20 2.39 9.65 -12.26
N GLN A 21 3.55 9.01 -12.42
CA GLN A 21 4.06 8.51 -13.71
C GLN A 21 3.92 7.00 -13.86
N LEU A 22 3.25 6.33 -12.90
CA LEU A 22 3.14 4.87 -12.93
C LEU A 22 2.23 4.41 -14.07
N ALA A 23 2.72 3.43 -14.81
CA ALA A 23 1.98 2.76 -15.87
C ALA A 23 1.09 1.63 -15.31
N PRO A 24 0.07 1.19 -16.07
CA PRO A 24 -0.69 0.00 -15.73
C PRO A 24 0.19 -1.24 -15.48
N ARG A 25 -0.31 -2.13 -14.61
CA ARG A 25 0.32 -3.40 -14.20
C ARG A 25 1.61 -3.20 -13.40
N THR A 26 1.64 -2.14 -12.60
CA THR A 26 2.78 -1.82 -11.71
C THR A 26 2.50 -2.26 -10.28
N VAL A 27 3.54 -2.77 -9.62
CA VAL A 27 3.56 -3.02 -8.18
C VAL A 27 4.42 -1.96 -7.50
N VAL A 28 3.82 -1.21 -6.59
CA VAL A 28 4.52 -0.26 -5.71
C VAL A 28 4.76 -0.96 -4.38
N TRP A 29 6.03 -1.05 -3.96
CA TRP A 29 6.39 -1.59 -2.65
C TRP A 29 6.87 -0.47 -1.73
N LEU A 30 6.11 -0.24 -0.66
CA LEU A 30 6.41 0.69 0.41
C LEU A 30 7.00 -0.09 1.59
N ASN A 31 8.32 -0.22 1.62
CA ASN A 31 8.99 -0.80 2.78
C ASN A 31 8.81 0.13 3.98
N GLU A 32 8.28 -0.40 5.09
CA GLU A 32 8.05 0.36 6.31
C GLU A 32 7.24 1.62 6.05
N ALA A 33 6.00 1.40 5.59
CA ALA A 33 5.07 2.42 5.13
C ALA A 33 4.84 3.55 6.14
N GLN A 34 5.08 3.32 7.44
CA GLN A 34 5.08 4.37 8.45
C GLN A 34 6.05 5.52 8.13
N HIS A 35 7.18 5.27 7.46
CA HIS A 35 8.12 6.33 7.07
C HIS A 35 7.58 7.27 5.98
N TYR A 36 6.52 6.87 5.30
CA TYR A 36 5.83 7.67 4.27
C TYR A 36 4.52 8.23 4.79
N LEU A 37 3.85 7.52 5.70
CA LEU A 37 2.53 7.87 6.23
C LEU A 37 2.56 8.53 7.62
N LEU A 38 3.71 8.59 8.28
CA LEU A 38 3.91 9.27 9.56
C LEU A 38 5.21 10.08 9.51
N THR A 39 5.16 11.23 8.85
CA THR A 39 6.33 12.13 8.77
C THR A 39 6.18 13.30 9.74
N ALA A 40 7.30 13.85 10.22
CA ALA A 40 7.28 14.97 11.15
C ALA A 40 6.66 16.26 10.56
N SER A 41 6.71 16.42 9.23
CA SER A 41 6.23 17.61 8.52
C SER A 41 4.83 17.44 7.89
N ASP A 42 4.33 16.21 7.81
CA ASP A 42 3.03 15.85 7.29
C ASP A 42 2.59 14.54 7.95
N PRO A 43 1.44 14.51 8.66
CA PRO A 43 0.92 13.30 9.31
C PRO A 43 0.46 12.20 8.31
N GLY A 44 1.06 12.15 7.11
CA GLY A 44 0.83 11.14 6.08
C GLY A 44 -0.24 11.49 5.07
N GLU A 45 -0.84 12.67 5.16
CA GLU A 45 -2.09 12.97 4.48
C GLU A 45 -1.88 13.18 2.98
N ARG A 46 -0.87 13.98 2.58
CA ARG A 46 -0.55 14.14 1.15
C ARG A 46 -0.08 12.83 0.50
N PRO A 47 0.86 12.07 1.09
CA PRO A 47 1.24 10.74 0.62
C PRO A 47 0.05 9.80 0.43
N ALA A 48 -0.82 9.70 1.45
CA ALA A 48 -1.97 8.81 1.42
C ALA A 48 -3.00 9.22 0.36
N ALA A 49 -3.31 10.52 0.26
CA ALA A 49 -4.23 11.04 -0.76
C ALA A 49 -3.75 10.73 -2.19
N LYS A 50 -2.44 10.85 -2.46
CA LYS A 50 -1.85 10.49 -3.76
C LYS A 50 -2.00 9.00 -4.06
N LEU A 51 -1.72 8.13 -3.10
CA LEU A 51 -1.88 6.69 -3.25
C LEU A 51 -3.34 6.29 -3.50
N ARG A 52 -4.28 6.87 -2.74
CA ARG A 52 -5.72 6.65 -2.95
C ARG A 52 -6.16 7.10 -4.34
N SER A 53 -5.67 8.25 -4.80
CA SER A 53 -5.98 8.78 -6.14
C SER A 53 -5.45 7.87 -7.24
N LEU A 54 -4.25 7.30 -7.08
CA LEU A 54 -3.69 6.30 -8.00
C LEU A 54 -4.54 5.03 -8.04
N LEU A 55 -4.94 4.50 -6.87
CA LEU A 55 -5.74 3.28 -6.78
C LEU A 55 -7.16 3.44 -7.36
N ALA A 56 -7.72 4.66 -7.31
CA ALA A 56 -9.02 4.97 -7.90
C ALA A 56 -8.97 5.22 -9.42
N ASP A 57 -7.77 5.42 -10.00
CA ASP A 57 -7.61 5.76 -11.41
C ASP A 57 -7.69 4.52 -12.31
N THR A 58 -8.85 4.33 -12.92
CA THR A 58 -9.10 3.22 -13.86
C THR A 58 -8.23 3.25 -15.12
N GLY A 59 -7.72 4.41 -15.53
CA GLY A 59 -6.81 4.54 -16.67
C GLY A 59 -5.41 4.00 -16.39
N ARG A 60 -5.03 3.96 -15.11
CA ARG A 60 -3.76 3.37 -14.63
C ARG A 60 -3.93 1.96 -14.08
N ALA A 61 -5.15 1.43 -13.96
CA ALA A 61 -5.38 0.10 -13.44
C ALA A 61 -4.88 -1.02 -14.40
N PRO A 62 -4.43 -2.18 -13.88
CA PRO A 62 -4.32 -2.52 -12.46
C PRO A 62 -3.01 -2.01 -11.83
N VAL A 63 -3.08 -1.51 -10.61
CA VAL A 63 -1.91 -1.20 -9.76
C VAL A 63 -2.07 -1.90 -8.43
N LEU A 64 -0.98 -2.46 -7.90
CA LEU A 64 -0.92 -2.98 -6.54
C LEU A 64 0.02 -2.12 -5.71
N VAL A 65 -0.46 -1.62 -4.57
CA VAL A 65 0.39 -1.00 -3.54
C VAL A 65 0.52 -2.02 -2.41
N LEU A 66 1.75 -2.43 -2.11
CA LEU A 66 2.07 -3.33 -1.01
C LEU A 66 2.92 -2.55 0.00
N GLY A 67 2.50 -2.53 1.26
CA GLY A 67 3.24 -1.92 2.35
C GLY A 67 3.58 -2.93 3.44
N THR A 68 4.69 -2.73 4.13
CA THR A 68 4.95 -3.36 5.43
C THR A 68 4.80 -2.30 6.52
N MET A 69 4.25 -2.67 7.68
CA MET A 69 4.06 -1.74 8.80
C MET A 69 4.04 -2.51 10.12
N TRP A 70 4.58 -1.90 11.17
CA TRP A 70 4.45 -2.45 12.53
C TRP A 70 3.05 -2.18 13.10
N PRO A 71 2.51 -3.09 13.94
CA PRO A 71 1.16 -2.95 14.49
C PRO A 71 0.91 -1.61 15.19
N GLU A 72 1.88 -1.06 15.91
CA GLU A 72 1.70 0.17 16.68
C GLU A 72 1.48 1.40 15.77
N TYR A 73 2.14 1.42 14.60
CA TYR A 73 1.93 2.47 13.59
C TYR A 73 0.63 2.26 12.83
N TRP A 74 0.23 1.00 12.61
CA TRP A 74 -1.07 0.67 12.05
C TRP A 74 -2.19 1.21 12.94
N ASP A 75 -2.12 0.92 14.24
CA ASP A 75 -3.09 1.39 15.22
C ASP A 75 -3.14 2.93 15.27
N THR A 76 -1.98 3.59 15.25
CA THR A 76 -1.89 5.05 15.21
C THR A 76 -2.60 5.65 13.98
N LEU A 77 -2.41 5.04 12.81
CA LEU A 77 -2.95 5.54 11.54
C LEU A 77 -4.40 5.14 11.29
N THR A 78 -4.89 4.07 11.91
CA THR A 78 -6.23 3.53 11.65
C THR A 78 -7.23 3.78 12.77
N THR A 79 -6.77 4.25 13.94
CA THR A 79 -7.67 4.70 15.01
C THR A 79 -8.42 5.97 14.60
N ALA A 80 -9.74 5.98 14.82
CA ALA A 80 -10.56 7.17 14.61
C ALA A 80 -10.31 8.19 15.76
N PRO A 81 -10.28 9.50 15.47
CA PRO A 81 -10.20 10.52 16.51
C PRO A 81 -11.48 10.52 17.35
N ASP A 82 -11.38 11.07 18.56
CA ASP A 82 -12.56 11.30 19.39
C ASP A 82 -13.57 12.21 18.66
N PRO A 83 -14.88 12.01 18.86
CA PRO A 83 -15.91 12.86 18.28
C PRO A 83 -15.66 14.35 18.58
N GLY A 84 -15.62 15.17 17.54
CA GLY A 84 -15.37 16.62 17.64
C GLY A 84 -13.91 17.04 17.49
N ASN A 85 -12.97 16.09 17.47
CA ASN A 85 -11.57 16.38 17.15
C ASN A 85 -11.32 16.32 15.64
N VAL A 86 -10.39 17.15 15.18
CA VAL A 86 -9.88 17.09 13.81
C VAL A 86 -9.09 15.79 13.65
N ASP A 87 -9.25 15.16 12.51
CA ASP A 87 -8.59 13.92 12.18
C ASP A 87 -7.24 14.16 11.50
N PRO A 88 -6.11 13.92 12.17
CA PRO A 88 -4.80 14.14 11.56
C PRO A 88 -4.44 13.09 10.50
N HIS A 89 -5.15 11.96 10.46
CA HIS A 89 -4.81 10.79 9.63
C HIS A 89 -5.99 10.36 8.73
N ALA A 90 -6.85 11.29 8.32
CA ALA A 90 -8.06 10.97 7.58
C ALA A 90 -7.79 10.23 6.26
N GLN A 91 -6.82 10.70 5.47
CA GLN A 91 -6.42 10.08 4.22
C GLN A 91 -5.67 8.78 4.47
N ALA A 92 -4.77 8.76 5.46
CA ALA A 92 -4.01 7.55 5.79
C ALA A 92 -4.92 6.42 6.29
N ARG A 93 -5.87 6.71 7.18
CA ARG A 93 -6.87 5.73 7.64
C ARG A 93 -7.72 5.23 6.49
N ALA A 94 -8.20 6.12 5.62
CA ALA A 94 -9.02 5.71 4.48
C ALA A 94 -8.25 4.92 3.40
N LEU A 95 -6.91 5.01 3.39
CA LEU A 95 -6.05 4.17 2.56
C LEU A 95 -5.84 2.78 3.16
N LEU A 96 -5.73 2.69 4.49
CA LEU A 96 -5.30 1.49 5.20
C LEU A 96 -6.47 0.64 5.74
N ALA A 97 -7.55 1.26 6.23
CA ALA A 97 -8.65 0.54 6.88
C ALA A 97 -9.16 -0.61 5.99
N ASP A 98 -9.28 -1.80 6.56
CA ASP A 98 -9.68 -3.06 5.89
C ASP A 98 -8.69 -3.61 4.85
N HIS A 99 -7.44 -3.09 4.79
CA HIS A 99 -6.41 -3.52 3.85
C HIS A 99 -5.16 -4.14 4.53
N ASP A 100 -5.29 -4.65 5.76
CA ASP A 100 -4.21 -5.38 6.44
C ASP A 100 -4.15 -6.85 6.06
N LEU A 101 -2.95 -7.39 6.18
CA LEU A 101 -2.69 -8.82 6.24
C LEU A 101 -1.80 -9.08 7.46
N PRO A 102 -2.37 -9.41 8.63
CA PRO A 102 -1.60 -9.55 9.86
C PRO A 102 -0.63 -10.73 9.74
N VAL A 103 0.64 -10.48 10.00
CA VAL A 103 1.69 -11.50 10.01
C VAL A 103 1.95 -11.92 11.46
N PRO A 104 1.77 -13.20 11.82
CA PRO A 104 2.05 -13.67 13.17
C PRO A 104 3.51 -13.43 13.58
N PRO A 105 3.80 -13.12 14.85
CA PRO A 105 5.17 -12.94 15.33
C PRO A 105 5.97 -14.25 15.34
N VAL A 106 5.28 -15.39 15.29
CA VAL A 106 5.87 -16.72 15.22
C VAL A 106 5.10 -17.58 14.22
N PHE A 107 5.84 -18.34 13.41
CA PHE A 107 5.27 -19.33 12.51
C PHE A 107 5.35 -20.71 13.13
N SER A 108 4.23 -21.44 13.11
CA SER A 108 4.26 -22.87 13.43
C SER A 108 4.87 -23.65 12.25
N LEU A 109 5.41 -24.85 12.51
CA LEU A 109 5.87 -25.75 11.43
C LEU A 109 4.76 -26.00 10.40
N ARG A 110 3.50 -26.15 10.85
CA ARG A 110 2.34 -26.29 9.96
C ARG A 110 2.12 -25.06 9.07
N SER A 111 2.36 -23.86 9.59
CA SER A 111 2.24 -22.60 8.84
C SER A 111 3.29 -22.54 7.74
N VAL A 112 4.53 -22.97 8.03
CA VAL A 112 5.62 -23.03 7.05
C VAL A 112 5.33 -24.08 5.96
N GLU A 113 4.84 -25.26 6.34
CA GLU A 113 4.45 -26.32 5.40
C GLU A 113 3.31 -25.87 4.45
N ALA A 114 2.40 -25.03 4.92
CA ALA A 114 1.29 -24.51 4.11
C ALA A 114 1.75 -23.55 3.00
N VAL A 115 2.81 -22.77 3.22
CA VAL A 115 3.36 -21.82 2.23
C VAL A 115 3.98 -22.55 1.03
N GLY A 116 4.50 -23.76 1.23
CA GLY A 116 5.09 -24.58 0.17
C GLY A 116 4.09 -25.19 -0.81
N LYS A 117 2.77 -25.05 -0.55
CA LYS A 117 1.73 -25.55 -1.47
C LYS A 117 1.36 -24.45 -2.46
N PRO A 118 1.43 -24.71 -3.78
CA PRO A 118 1.00 -23.73 -4.77
C PRO A 118 -0.48 -23.40 -4.55
N VAL A 119 -0.76 -22.13 -4.27
CA VAL A 119 -2.13 -21.61 -4.22
C VAL A 119 -2.60 -21.50 -5.66
N ALA A 120 -3.30 -22.51 -6.15
CA ALA A 120 -3.98 -22.45 -7.44
C ALA A 120 -5.14 -21.45 -7.33
N ARG A 121 -4.89 -20.17 -7.61
CA ARG A 121 -5.96 -19.18 -7.73
C ARG A 121 -6.41 -19.13 -9.18
N ALA A 122 -7.61 -19.62 -9.45
CA ALA A 122 -8.28 -19.46 -10.73
C ALA A 122 -8.53 -17.97 -10.97
N TYR A 123 -7.73 -17.35 -11.81
CA TYR A 123 -8.06 -16.07 -12.42
C TYR A 123 -9.34 -16.27 -13.26
N ARG A 124 -10.47 -15.69 -12.82
CA ARG A 124 -11.63 -15.50 -13.69
C ARG A 124 -11.48 -14.15 -14.37
N PRO A 125 -11.24 -14.08 -15.69
CA PRO A 125 -11.44 -12.83 -16.39
C PRO A 125 -12.91 -12.41 -16.23
N GLY A 126 -13.13 -11.12 -15.93
CA GLY A 126 -14.46 -10.52 -16.06
C GLY A 126 -14.92 -10.58 -17.52
N PRO A 127 -16.23 -10.51 -17.80
CA PRO A 127 -16.72 -10.52 -19.17
C PRO A 127 -16.10 -9.35 -19.93
N GLY A 128 -15.21 -9.66 -20.87
CA GLY A 128 -14.62 -8.66 -21.74
C GLY A 128 -15.73 -8.00 -22.55
N CYS A 129 -15.80 -6.68 -22.51
CA CYS A 129 -16.56 -5.93 -23.50
C CYS A 129 -15.97 -6.24 -24.87
N GLY A 130 -16.68 -7.06 -25.64
CA GLY A 130 -16.42 -7.22 -27.06
C GLY A 130 -16.69 -5.88 -27.73
N TYR A 131 -15.66 -5.27 -28.32
CA TYR A 131 -15.86 -4.26 -29.33
C TYR A 131 -16.27 -4.99 -30.62
N ALA A 132 -17.54 -4.82 -30.98
CA ALA A 132 -18.04 -5.02 -32.33
C ALA A 132 -17.61 -3.83 -33.22
#